data_AF-A0A7C1W089-F1
#
_entry.id   AF-A0A7C1W089-F1
#
_cell.length_a   1.000
_cell.length_b   1.000
_cell.length_c   1.000
_cell.angle_alpha   90.00
_cell.angle_beta   90.00
_cell.angle_gamma   90.00
#
_symmetry.space_group_name_H-M   'P 1'
#
loop_
_entity.id
_entity.type
_entity.pdbx_description
1 polymer ?
#
loop_
_entity_poly.entity_id
_entity_poly.type
_entity_poly.pdbx_seq_one_letter_code
_entity_poly.pdbx_strand_id
1 'polypeptide(L)'
;MGKELRELLTPATVIPIVLMALILGSLGNAFGGIESELNEKPVVGVINEDNNSFSNVVTSILDVESKVVFSSTNTTDKQEGLRKLFQEEGVALIVIPKNFTQNIETGRVGNLRVYW
;
A
#
# COMPACT_ATOMS: atom_id res chain seq x y z
N MET A 1 10.62 -46.46 25.43
CA MET A 1 11.40 -45.68 24.45
C MET A 1 12.57 -46.53 24.00
N GLY A 2 12.68 -46.84 22.70
CA GLY A 2 13.80 -47.61 22.16
C GLY A 2 15.13 -46.88 22.39
N LYS A 3 16.23 -47.62 22.55
CA LYS A 3 17.58 -47.06 22.75
C LYS A 3 17.93 -45.96 21.75
N GLU A 4 17.48 -46.13 20.50
CA GLU A 4 17.66 -45.18 19.40
C GLU A 4 17.05 -43.80 19.67
N LEU A 5 15.89 -43.74 20.34
CA LEU A 5 15.25 -42.46 20.70
C LEU A 5 16.02 -41.70 21.79
N ARG A 6 16.72 -42.41 22.67
CA ARG A 6 17.55 -41.81 23.74
C ARG A 6 18.87 -41.29 23.21
N GLU A 7 19.44 -41.95 22.22
CA GLU A 7 20.68 -41.51 21.55
C GLU A 7 20.43 -40.30 20.64
N LEU A 8 19.25 -40.23 20.01
CA LEU A 8 18.79 -39.07 19.25
C LEU A 8 18.44 -37.85 20.12
N LEU A 9 18.20 -38.02 21.43
CA LEU A 9 17.89 -36.95 22.39
C LEU A 9 19.09 -36.61 23.28
N THR A 10 20.30 -36.73 22.75
CA THR A 10 21.51 -36.31 23.45
C THR A 10 21.65 -34.78 23.39
N PRO A 11 22.35 -34.15 24.35
CA PRO A 11 22.55 -32.70 24.32
C PRO A 11 23.15 -32.21 22.99
N ALA A 12 24.04 -33.00 22.40
CA ALA A 12 24.69 -32.72 21.12
C ALA A 12 23.71 -32.65 19.92
N THR A 13 22.58 -33.36 19.97
CA THR A 13 21.56 -33.36 18.91
C THR A 13 20.39 -32.41 19.22
N VAL A 14 20.03 -32.25 20.50
CA VAL A 14 18.92 -31.39 20.93
C VAL A 14 19.28 -29.91 20.82
N ILE A 15 20.50 -29.51 21.15
CA ILE A 15 20.92 -28.10 21.13
C ILE A 15 20.80 -27.49 19.71
N PRO A 16 21.31 -28.12 18.62
CA PRO A 16 21.13 -27.61 17.27
C PRO A 16 19.66 -27.47 16.85
N ILE A 17 18.80 -28.42 17.24
CA ILE A 17 17.36 -28.41 16.90
C ILE A 17 16.67 -27.22 17.59
N VAL A 18 16.98 -26.99 18.87
CA VAL A 18 16.43 -25.85 19.62
C VAL A 18 16.90 -24.53 19.02
N LEU A 19 18.18 -24.40 18.68
CA LEU A 19 18.72 -23.21 18.00
C LEU A 19 18.02 -22.97 16.66
N MET A 20 17.83 -24.02 15.86
CA MET A 20 17.12 -23.93 14.58
C MET A 20 15.66 -23.49 14.78
N ALA A 21 14.97 -24.04 15.78
CA ALA A 21 13.59 -23.66 16.10
C ALA A 21 13.49 -22.19 16.54
N LEU A 22 14.47 -21.67 17.30
CA LEU A 22 14.53 -20.26 17.69
C LEU A 22 14.77 -19.34 16.49
N ILE A 23 15.65 -19.72 15.56
CA ILE A 23 15.91 -18.96 14.32
C ILE A 23 14.66 -18.96 13.42
N LEU A 24 14.02 -20.11 13.24
CA LEU A 24 12.81 -20.20 12.40
C LEU A 24 11.62 -19.47 13.04
N GLY A 25 11.48 -19.53 14.37
CA GLY A 25 10.45 -18.80 15.09
C GLY A 25 10.66 -17.28 15.06
N SER A 26 11.91 -16.82 15.17
CA SER A 26 12.21 -15.38 15.06
C SER A 26 11.99 -14.85 13.65
N LEU A 27 12.33 -15.63 12.61
CA LEU A 27 12.02 -15.29 11.23
C LEU A 27 10.51 -15.26 10.98
N GLY A 28 9.75 -16.23 11.49
CA GLY A 28 8.29 -16.24 11.37
C GLY A 28 7.63 -14.98 11.95
N ASN A 29 8.09 -14.52 13.11
CA ASN A 29 7.62 -13.26 13.71
C ASN A 29 8.02 -12.02 12.88
N ALA A 30 9.23 -12.02 12.30
CA ALA A 30 9.66 -10.92 11.42
C ALA A 30 8.82 -10.85 10.14
N PHE A 31 8.51 -12.00 9.52
CA PHE A 31 7.66 -12.05 8.32
C PHE A 31 6.19 -11.70 8.61
N GLY A 32 5.66 -12.05 9.78
CA GLY A 32 4.29 -11.67 10.18
C GLY A 32 4.09 -10.16 10.32
N GLY A 33 5.13 -9.40 10.70
CA GLY A 33 5.07 -7.93 10.74
C GLY A 33 5.03 -7.27 9.36
N ILE A 34 5.70 -7.88 8.37
CA ILE A 34 5.72 -7.38 6.99
C ILE A 34 4.32 -7.49 6.35
N GLU A 35 3.57 -8.55 6.65
CA GLU A 35 2.21 -8.72 6.15
C GLU A 35 1.25 -7.62 6.66
N SER A 36 1.45 -7.11 7.88
CA SER A 36 0.68 -5.96 8.38
C SER A 36 1.03 -4.64 7.70
N GLU A 37 2.31 -4.43 7.36
CA GLU A 37 2.80 -3.23 6.66
C GLU A 37 2.31 -3.20 5.19
N LEU A 38 2.22 -4.37 4.56
CA LEU A 38 1.68 -4.52 3.20
C LEU A 38 0.15 -4.30 3.11
N ASN A 39 -0.56 -4.44 4.23
CA ASN A 39 -2.00 -4.19 4.31
C ASN A 39 -2.35 -2.74 4.68
N GLU A 40 -1.35 -1.89 4.90
CA GLU A 40 -1.61 -0.49 5.24
C GLU A 40 -2.05 0.28 3.99
N LYS A 41 -3.13 1.04 4.11
CA LYS A 41 -3.68 1.80 2.98
C LYS A 41 -2.67 2.84 2.51
N PRO A 42 -2.37 2.94 1.21
CA PRO A 42 -1.46 3.94 0.69
C PRO A 42 -1.96 5.35 1.01
N VAL A 43 -1.04 6.25 1.36
CA VAL A 43 -1.36 7.65 1.60
C VAL A 43 -1.24 8.43 0.29
N VAL A 44 -2.34 9.01 -0.18
CA VAL A 44 -2.40 9.67 -1.49
C VAL A 44 -3.03 11.07 -1.43
N GLY A 45 -2.78 11.86 -2.47
CA GLY A 45 -3.46 13.11 -2.72
C GLY A 45 -4.26 13.01 -4.01
N VAL A 46 -5.36 13.74 -4.10
CA VAL A 46 -6.26 13.71 -5.27
C VAL A 46 -6.56 15.13 -5.74
N ILE A 47 -6.48 15.37 -7.05
CA ILE A 47 -7.02 16.57 -7.69
C ILE A 47 -8.03 16.11 -8.73
N ASN A 48 -9.31 16.39 -8.52
CA ASN A 48 -10.37 16.06 -9.47
C ASN A 48 -10.84 17.32 -10.24
N GLU A 49 -10.20 17.61 -11.36
CA GLU A 49 -10.61 18.74 -12.23
C GLU A 49 -11.85 18.44 -13.08
N ASP A 50 -12.15 17.16 -13.29
CA ASP A 50 -13.31 16.69 -14.07
C ASP A 50 -14.60 16.90 -13.28
N ASN A 51 -14.60 16.51 -12.00
CA ASN A 51 -15.70 16.68 -11.06
C ASN A 51 -17.06 16.23 -11.64
N ASN A 52 -17.04 15.11 -12.37
CA ASN A 52 -18.18 14.53 -13.07
C ASN A 52 -18.30 13.02 -12.80
N SER A 53 -19.34 12.37 -13.33
CA SER A 53 -19.77 11.00 -13.00
C SER A 53 -18.64 9.98 -12.86
N PHE A 54 -17.82 9.75 -13.90
CA PHE A 54 -16.76 8.75 -13.85
C PHE A 54 -15.59 9.17 -12.97
N SER A 55 -15.24 10.45 -12.93
CA SER A 55 -14.20 10.93 -12.01
C SER A 55 -14.59 10.74 -10.55
N ASN A 56 -15.88 10.91 -10.22
CA ASN A 56 -16.39 10.74 -8.86
C ASN A 56 -16.33 9.27 -8.43
N VAL A 57 -16.52 8.32 -9.36
CA VAL A 57 -16.30 6.89 -9.09
C VAL A 57 -14.83 6.65 -8.74
N VAL A 58 -13.89 7.22 -9.50
CA VAL A 58 -12.45 7.10 -9.21
C VAL A 58 -12.13 7.66 -7.83
N THR A 59 -12.63 8.86 -7.49
CA THR A 59 -12.38 9.44 -6.17
C THR A 59 -13.00 8.61 -5.04
N SER A 60 -14.20 8.04 -5.23
CA SER A 60 -14.80 7.15 -4.22
C SER A 60 -13.99 5.87 -4.01
N ILE A 61 -13.43 5.28 -5.07
CA ILE A 61 -12.54 4.12 -4.93
C ILE A 61 -11.28 4.52 -4.15
N LEU A 62 -10.67 5.67 -4.46
CA LEU A 62 -9.50 6.16 -3.74
C LEU A 62 -9.83 6.43 -2.27
N ASP A 63 -10.96 7.03 -1.93
CA ASP A 63 -11.37 7.26 -0.54
C ASP A 63 -11.53 5.95 0.26
N VAL A 64 -11.89 4.85 -0.42
CA VAL A 64 -12.04 3.52 0.21
C VAL A 64 -10.70 2.80 0.32
N GLU A 65 -9.90 2.78 -0.74
CA GLU A 65 -8.69 1.95 -0.85
C GLU A 65 -7.41 2.67 -0.38
N SER A 66 -7.49 3.96 -0.06
CA SER A 66 -6.34 4.78 0.32
C SER A 66 -6.66 5.73 1.48
N LYS A 67 -5.62 6.30 2.10
CA LYS A 67 -5.74 7.43 3.03
C LYS A 67 -5.53 8.73 2.25
N VAL A 68 -6.62 9.40 1.86
CA VAL A 68 -6.55 10.66 1.12
C VAL A 68 -6.21 11.82 2.07
N VAL A 69 -4.99 12.35 1.97
CA VAL A 69 -4.50 13.46 2.83
C VAL A 69 -4.67 14.83 2.20
N PHE A 70 -4.86 14.88 0.88
CA PHE A 70 -5.08 16.11 0.12
C PHE A 70 -6.16 15.89 -0.93
N SER A 71 -7.09 16.84 -1.04
CA SER A 71 -8.14 16.84 -2.07
C SER A 71 -8.34 18.26 -2.60
N SER A 72 -8.38 18.43 -3.91
CA SER A 72 -8.70 19.70 -4.59
C SER A 72 -9.43 19.43 -5.92
N THR A 73 -10.03 20.47 -6.48
CA THR A 73 -10.64 20.46 -7.82
C THR A 73 -9.85 21.29 -8.84
N ASN A 74 -8.68 21.82 -8.45
CA ASN A 74 -7.88 22.72 -9.27
C ASN A 74 -6.40 22.32 -9.31
N THR A 75 -5.82 22.13 -10.51
CA THR A 75 -4.40 21.79 -10.66
C THR A 75 -3.45 22.90 -10.19
N THR A 76 -3.91 24.14 -9.98
CA THR A 76 -3.07 25.18 -9.36
C THR A 76 -2.55 24.76 -7.98
N ASP A 77 -3.29 23.89 -7.29
CA ASP A 77 -2.99 23.48 -5.92
C ASP A 77 -2.03 22.29 -5.88
N LYS A 78 -1.52 21.85 -7.05
CA LYS A 78 -0.61 20.71 -7.18
C LYS A 78 0.61 20.81 -6.27
N GLN A 79 1.22 21.99 -6.17
CA GLN A 79 2.40 22.19 -5.32
C GLN A 79 2.08 22.04 -3.83
N GLU A 80 0.90 22.52 -3.42
CA GLU A 80 0.41 22.33 -2.06
C GLU A 80 0.14 20.85 -1.77
N GLY A 81 -0.50 20.15 -2.71
CA GLY A 81 -0.75 18.71 -2.62
C GLY A 81 0.52 17.89 -2.48
N LEU A 82 1.55 18.16 -3.30
CA LEU A 82 2.85 17.49 -3.20
C LEU A 82 3.55 17.79 -1.86
N ARG A 83 3.51 19.05 -1.39
CA ARG A 83 4.06 19.42 -0.09
C ARG A 83 3.36 18.65 1.04
N LYS A 84 2.04 18.53 1.00
CA LYS A 84 1.26 17.83 2.02
C LYS A 84 1.52 16.33 2.00
N LEU A 85 1.65 15.74 0.81
CA LEU A 85 2.08 14.34 0.65
C LEU A 85 3.45 14.09 1.26
N PHE A 86 4.44 14.95 0.98
CA PHE A 86 5.77 14.81 1.57
C PHE A 86 5.76 14.85 3.11
N GLN A 87 4.88 15.68 3.70
CA GLN A 87 4.73 15.78 5.16
C GLN A 87 4.05 14.56 5.80
N GLU A 88 3.22 13.86 5.05
CA GLU A 88 2.43 12.70 5.51
C GLU A 88 3.00 11.37 5.01
N GLU A 89 4.26 11.38 4.53
CA GLU A 89 4.94 10.20 3.94
C GLU A 89 4.11 9.55 2.82
N GLY A 90 3.40 10.37 2.05
CA GLY A 90 2.50 9.96 0.98
C GLY A 90 3.22 9.53 -0.30
N VAL A 91 2.60 8.58 -1.02
CA VAL A 91 3.23 7.88 -2.13
C VAL A 91 2.95 8.50 -3.50
N ALA A 92 1.83 9.21 -3.67
CA ALA A 92 1.47 9.81 -4.95
C ALA A 92 0.37 10.88 -4.87
N LEU A 93 0.45 11.85 -5.78
CA LEU A 93 -0.63 12.78 -6.15
C LEU A 93 -1.27 12.33 -7.47
N ILE A 94 -2.56 12.02 -7.43
CA ILE A 94 -3.36 11.60 -8.58
C ILE A 94 -4.16 12.79 -9.08
N VAL A 95 -4.02 13.14 -10.35
CA VAL A 95 -4.78 14.23 -10.99
C VAL A 95 -5.69 13.64 -12.07
N ILE A 96 -6.99 13.88 -11.92
CA ILE A 96 -8.05 13.54 -12.87
C ILE A 96 -8.33 14.78 -13.74
N PRO A 97 -7.91 14.80 -15.02
CA PRO A 97 -8.06 15.97 -15.89
C PRO A 97 -9.51 16.22 -16.28
N LYS A 98 -9.84 17.48 -16.56
CA LYS A 98 -11.21 17.97 -16.86
C LYS A 98 -12.01 17.23 -17.95
N ASN A 99 -11.35 16.47 -18.83
CA ASN A 99 -11.98 15.73 -19.93
C ASN A 99 -12.07 14.22 -19.67
N PHE A 100 -11.81 13.77 -18.45
CA PHE A 100 -11.80 12.35 -18.09
C PHE A 100 -13.14 11.68 -18.38
N THR A 101 -14.25 12.22 -17.84
CA THR A 101 -15.60 11.66 -18.04
C THR A 101 -16.01 11.74 -19.51
N GLN A 102 -15.80 12.91 -20.14
CA GLN A 102 -16.16 13.12 -21.54
C GLN A 102 -15.45 12.12 -22.48
N ASN A 103 -14.17 11.83 -22.24
CA ASN A 103 -13.44 10.86 -23.06
C ASN A 103 -14.09 9.49 -22.95
N ILE A 104 -14.40 9.02 -21.74
CA ILE A 104 -15.02 7.71 -21.53
C ILE A 104 -16.39 7.63 -22.21
N GLU A 105 -17.25 8.64 -22.03
CA GLU A 105 -18.59 8.70 -22.64
C GLU A 105 -18.54 8.69 -24.18
N THR A 106 -17.47 9.21 -24.77
CA THR A 106 -17.26 9.24 -26.22
C THR A 106 -16.46 8.05 -26.76
N GLY A 107 -16.25 7.01 -25.94
CA GLY A 107 -15.52 5.80 -26.32
C GLY A 107 -14.01 6.00 -26.45
N ARG A 108 -13.46 7.08 -25.89
CA ARG A 108 -12.02 7.38 -25.82
C ARG A 108 -11.48 7.03 -24.44
N VAL A 109 -10.17 6.86 -24.35
CA VAL A 109 -9.49 6.55 -23.09
C VAL A 109 -9.52 7.75 -22.12
N GLY A 110 -10.02 7.54 -20.91
CA GLY A 110 -9.86 8.47 -19.78
C GLY A 110 -8.43 8.37 -19.24
N ASN A 111 -7.73 9.50 -19.15
CA ASN A 111 -6.34 9.53 -18.69
C ASN A 111 -6.26 10.05 -17.26
N LEU A 112 -5.41 9.44 -16.44
CA LEU A 112 -5.01 9.93 -15.12
C LEU A 112 -3.55 10.38 -15.18
N ARG A 113 -3.18 11.36 -14.36
CA ARG A 113 -1.76 11.74 -14.18
C ARG A 113 -1.35 11.45 -12.76
N VAL A 114 -0.17 10.86 -12.59
CA VAL A 114 0.39 10.50 -11.29
C VAL A 114 1.70 11.24 -11.11
N TYR A 115 1.88 11.85 -9.95
CA TYR A 115 3.11 12.53 -9.54
C TYR A 115 3.59 11.94 -8.22
N TRP A 116 4.89 11.73 -8.09
CA TRP A 116 5.58 11.18 -6.92
C TRP A 116 6.84 12.00 -6.62
#